data_AF-A0A2P6SP54-F1
#
_entry.id   AF-A0A2P6SP54-F1
#
_cell.length_a   1.000
_cell.length_b   1.000
_cell.length_c   1.000
_cell.angle_alpha   90.00
_cell.angle_beta   90.00
_cell.angle_gamma   90.00
#
_symmetry.space_group_name_H-M   'P 1'
#
loop_
_entity.id
_entity.type
_entity.pdbx_description
1 polymer ?
#
loop_
_entity_poly.entity_id
_entity_poly.type
_entity_poly.pdbx_seq_one_letter_code
_entity_poly.pdbx_strand_id
1 'polypeptide(L)'
;MHFMIQKLKQKIDVGVDDILSILPLTHRKYIERFLRLAILKKVPMLQTMDEELLKEICERLQPVHYPEDKCIIGKGKRLDKMIFLTNGTVQTYKTNGKGGKIGSKFLEKGDFYGSEELLKWASKFSDVEDLPFSSRMVKPIMKVEALELSAEDLKIVVSKFWWHFTKNKDLTEFNKSVLEKLAVSSVEKQFRRIRQVMKKKHEIKSHNNLDTNQLGSRSMKLKRVISKAMWDQLPSPGHSLHG
;
A
#
# COMPACT_ATOMS: atom_id res chain seq x y z
N MET A 1 -12.41 28.15 1.62
CA MET A 1 -11.07 28.62 1.25
C MET A 1 -10.55 29.71 2.18
N HIS A 2 -11.33 30.77 2.43
CA HIS A 2 -10.95 31.89 3.30
C HIS A 2 -10.58 31.49 4.75
N PHE A 3 -11.34 30.56 5.34
CA PHE A 3 -11.08 30.03 6.69
C PHE A 3 -9.72 29.30 6.82
N MET A 4 -9.31 28.53 5.81
CA MET A 4 -8.02 27.83 5.82
C MET A 4 -6.85 28.80 5.67
N ILE A 5 -6.98 29.81 4.81
CA ILE A 5 -5.95 30.85 4.62
C ILE A 5 -5.76 31.68 5.89
N GLN A 6 -6.85 31.98 6.61
CA GLN A 6 -6.79 32.73 7.87
C GLN A 6 -6.13 31.92 9.01
N LYS A 7 -6.38 30.61 9.09
CA LYS A 7 -5.67 29.72 10.04
C LYS A 7 -4.20 29.52 9.71
N LEU A 8 -3.82 29.42 8.44
CA LEU A 8 -2.43 29.28 8.00
C LEU A 8 -1.61 30.57 8.25
N LYS A 9 -2.24 31.75 8.17
CA LYS A 9 -1.57 33.04 8.43
C LYS A 9 -1.26 33.31 9.90
N GLN A 10 -1.95 32.66 10.85
CA GLN A 10 -1.78 32.91 12.28
C GLN A 10 -0.76 31.99 12.97
N LYS A 11 -0.14 31.05 12.25
CA LYS A 11 0.59 29.97 12.88
C LYS A 11 1.72 29.49 11.97
N ILE A 12 2.81 30.28 11.96
CA ILE A 12 4.11 29.92 11.37
C ILE A 12 4.95 29.33 12.51
N ASP A 13 4.55 28.14 12.94
CA ASP A 13 5.37 27.10 13.60
C ASP A 13 4.43 25.92 13.88
N VAL A 14 3.98 25.24 12.81
CA VAL A 14 2.92 24.24 12.90
C VAL A 14 3.38 22.96 12.23
N GLY A 15 3.46 21.89 13.02
CA GLY A 15 3.84 20.57 12.54
C GLY A 15 2.89 20.06 11.46
N VAL A 16 3.36 19.14 10.61
CA VAL A 16 2.56 18.58 9.51
C VAL A 16 1.26 17.96 10.05
N ASP A 17 1.30 17.32 11.22
CA ASP A 17 0.11 16.72 11.86
C ASP A 17 -0.93 17.75 12.28
N ASP A 18 -0.48 18.91 12.76
CA ASP A 18 -1.37 20.02 13.13
C ASP A 18 -2.06 20.61 11.88
N ILE A 19 -1.38 20.65 10.73
CA ILE A 19 -1.97 21.06 9.44
C ILE A 19 -2.93 20.00 8.92
N LEU A 20 -2.60 18.71 9.03
CA LEU A 20 -3.49 17.63 8.60
C LEU A 20 -4.78 17.60 9.45
N SER A 21 -4.68 17.93 10.74
CA SER A 21 -5.81 17.93 11.68
C SER A 21 -6.93 18.91 11.30
N ILE A 22 -6.61 20.03 10.63
CA ILE A 22 -7.59 21.05 10.22
C ILE A 22 -8.30 20.74 8.89
N LEU A 23 -7.82 19.74 8.14
CA LEU A 23 -8.38 19.38 6.85
C LEU A 23 -9.58 18.44 6.99
N PRO A 24 -10.59 18.55 6.11
CA PRO A 24 -11.64 17.53 6.01
C PRO A 24 -11.02 16.15 5.75
N LEU A 25 -11.65 15.10 6.30
CA LEU A 25 -11.11 13.74 6.28
C LEU A 25 -10.66 13.26 4.89
N THR A 26 -11.43 13.56 3.85
CA THR A 26 -11.10 13.17 2.47
C THR A 26 -9.80 13.80 1.97
N HIS A 27 -9.58 15.09 2.27
CA HIS A 27 -8.36 15.80 1.88
C HIS A 27 -7.16 15.29 2.67
N ARG A 28 -7.34 15.08 3.98
CA ARG A 28 -6.31 14.48 4.84
C ARG A 28 -5.84 13.14 4.29
N LYS A 29 -6.77 12.21 4.05
CA LYS A 29 -6.47 10.88 3.49
C LYS A 29 -5.77 10.96 2.13
N TYR A 30 -6.19 11.90 1.28
CA TYR A 30 -5.54 12.09 -0.03
C TYR A 30 -4.08 12.54 0.13
N ILE A 31 -3.81 13.51 1.00
CA ILE A 31 -2.45 14.01 1.26
C ILE A 31 -1.60 12.95 1.95
N GLU A 32 -2.10 12.27 2.98
CA GLU A 32 -1.39 11.18 3.64
C GLU A 32 -0.99 10.09 2.64
N ARG A 33 -1.91 9.67 1.76
CA ARG A 33 -1.60 8.70 0.71
C ARG A 33 -0.55 9.22 -0.25
N PHE A 34 -0.64 10.49 -0.67
CA PHE A 34 0.36 11.11 -1.54
C PHE A 34 1.76 11.10 -0.91
N LEU A 35 1.86 11.44 0.38
CA LEU A 35 3.11 11.41 1.13
C LEU A 35 3.67 9.98 1.27
N ARG A 36 2.80 9.00 1.59
CA ARG A 36 3.19 7.58 1.66
C ARG A 36 3.70 7.06 0.31
N LEU A 37 3.03 7.41 -0.79
CA LEU A 37 3.46 7.05 -2.14
C LEU A 37 4.84 7.64 -2.47
N ALA A 38 5.09 8.90 -2.10
CA ALA A 38 6.39 9.54 -2.32
C ALA A 38 7.52 8.82 -1.56
N ILE A 39 7.26 8.38 -0.33
CA ILE A 39 8.20 7.59 0.47
C ILE A 39 8.47 6.23 -0.18
N LEU A 40 7.42 5.50 -0.59
CA LEU A 40 7.58 4.19 -1.24
C LEU A 40 8.40 4.28 -2.53
N LYS A 41 8.22 5.33 -3.33
CA LYS A 41 8.97 5.54 -4.59
C LYS A 41 10.47 5.79 -4.41
N LYS A 42 10.96 6.03 -3.18
CA LYS A 42 12.39 6.05 -2.88
C LYS A 42 13.02 4.66 -2.84
N VAL A 43 12.21 3.60 -2.68
CA VAL A 43 12.70 2.22 -2.69
C VAL A 43 12.89 1.78 -4.15
N PRO A 44 14.10 1.37 -4.57
CA PRO A 44 14.39 1.06 -5.98
C PRO A 44 13.43 0.05 -6.61
N MET A 45 13.10 -1.03 -5.90
CA MET A 45 12.17 -2.05 -6.39
C MET A 45 10.72 -1.58 -6.52
N LEU A 46 10.33 -0.49 -5.84
CA LEU A 46 8.96 0.05 -5.86
C LEU A 46 8.81 1.27 -6.77
N GLN A 47 9.91 1.91 -7.16
CA GLN A 47 9.92 3.16 -7.92
C GLN A 47 9.11 3.08 -9.22
N THR A 48 9.17 1.95 -9.92
CA THR A 48 8.55 1.73 -11.23
C THR A 48 7.33 0.80 -11.17
N MET A 49 6.89 0.43 -9.97
CA MET A 49 5.73 -0.44 -9.79
C MET A 49 4.41 0.30 -10.07
N ASP A 50 3.39 -0.46 -10.44
CA ASP A 50 2.07 0.07 -10.75
C ASP A 50 1.45 0.84 -9.57
N GLU A 51 0.71 1.91 -9.88
CA GLU A 51 0.16 2.78 -8.86
C GLU A 51 -0.93 2.10 -8.00
N GLU A 52 -1.70 1.15 -8.55
CA GLU A 52 -2.67 0.37 -7.77
C GLU A 52 -1.95 -0.55 -6.77
N LEU A 53 -0.83 -1.15 -7.17
CA LEU A 53 0.04 -1.91 -6.27
C LEU A 53 0.56 -1.03 -5.14
N LEU A 54 1.14 0.14 -5.47
CA LEU A 54 1.66 1.06 -4.45
C LEU A 54 0.57 1.58 -3.52
N LYS A 55 -0.64 1.84 -4.04
CA LYS A 55 -1.82 2.17 -3.21
C LYS A 55 -2.15 1.06 -2.23
N GLU A 56 -2.14 -0.20 -2.67
CA GLU A 56 -2.40 -1.35 -1.79
C GLU A 56 -1.37 -1.47 -0.65
N ILE A 57 -0.10 -1.13 -0.92
CA ILE A 57 0.94 -1.03 0.12
C ILE A 57 0.61 0.14 1.07
N CYS A 58 0.24 1.32 0.55
CA CYS A 58 -0.10 2.47 1.38
C CYS A 58 -1.25 2.23 2.36
N GLU A 59 -2.22 1.40 1.99
CA GLU A 59 -3.33 1.01 2.87
C GLU A 59 -2.90 0.05 4.00
N ARG A 60 -1.75 -0.62 3.86
CA ARG A 60 -1.19 -1.55 4.85
C ARG A 60 -0.11 -0.94 5.74
N LEU A 61 0.50 0.16 5.32
CA LEU A 61 1.49 0.88 6.13
C LEU A 61 0.86 1.36 7.45
N GLN A 62 1.41 0.87 8.57
CA GLN A 62 0.98 1.26 9.91
C GLN A 62 1.89 2.34 10.50
N PRO A 63 1.36 3.47 10.99
CA PRO A 63 2.15 4.43 11.74
C PRO A 63 2.57 3.84 13.09
N VAL A 64 3.85 3.96 13.43
CA VAL A 64 4.46 3.42 14.65
C VAL A 64 5.39 4.44 15.29
N HIS A 65 5.53 4.32 16.62
CA HIS A 65 6.43 5.14 17.41
C HIS A 65 7.42 4.23 18.12
N TYR A 66 8.71 4.52 17.96
CA TYR A 66 9.76 3.81 18.66
C TYR A 66 10.39 4.72 19.72
N PRO A 67 10.41 4.28 20.99
CA PRO A 67 11.11 5.02 22.03
C PRO A 67 12.61 4.95 21.80
N GLU A 68 13.32 5.96 22.31
CA GLU A 68 14.77 5.99 22.33
C GLU A 68 15.33 4.72 22.98
N ASP A 69 16.48 4.28 22.48
CA ASP A 69 17.26 3.15 23.01
C ASP A 69 16.58 1.77 23.02
N LYS A 70 15.34 1.65 22.54
CA LYS A 70 14.69 0.34 22.33
C LYS A 70 14.98 -0.15 20.92
N CYS A 71 15.70 -1.26 20.82
CA CYS A 71 16.01 -1.89 19.54
C CYS A 71 14.74 -2.17 18.72
N ILE A 72 14.71 -1.72 17.47
CA ILE A 72 13.61 -1.98 16.53
C ILE A 72 13.81 -3.36 15.88
N ILE A 73 15.00 -3.60 15.31
CA ILE A 73 15.38 -4.85 14.63
C ILE A 73 16.72 -5.34 15.16
N GLY A 74 16.72 -6.58 15.65
CA GLY A 74 17.89 -7.27 16.18
C GLY A 74 18.73 -7.95 15.09
N LYS A 75 20.06 -7.88 15.20
CA LYS A 75 20.95 -8.72 14.37
C LYS A 75 20.63 -10.20 14.60
N GLY A 76 20.54 -10.97 13.53
CA GLY A 76 20.26 -12.40 13.57
C GLY A 76 18.82 -12.76 13.93
N LYS A 77 17.93 -11.77 14.08
CA LYS A 77 16.49 -12.01 14.17
C LYS A 77 15.89 -12.06 12.76
N ARG A 78 14.77 -12.77 12.60
CA ARG A 78 13.98 -12.69 11.36
C ARG A 78 13.56 -11.25 11.14
N LEU A 79 13.75 -10.78 9.93
CA LEU A 79 13.31 -9.47 9.48
C LEU A 79 11.85 -9.62 9.08
N ASP A 80 10.95 -9.31 10.00
CA ASP A 80 9.49 -9.45 9.87
C ASP A 80 8.80 -8.17 9.39
N LYS A 81 9.56 -7.09 9.21
CA LYS A 81 9.07 -5.78 8.80
C LYS A 81 10.11 -4.94 8.10
N MET A 82 9.63 -4.02 7.26
CA MET A 82 10.40 -2.87 6.80
C MET A 82 9.83 -1.60 7.41
N ILE A 83 10.70 -0.63 7.64
CA ILE A 83 10.32 0.65 8.24
C ILE A 83 10.73 1.82 7.34
N PHE A 84 9.91 2.87 7.36
CA PHE A 84 10.14 4.13 6.67
C PHE A 84 10.08 5.28 7.68
N LEU A 85 11.18 6.00 7.84
CA LEU A 85 11.32 7.04 8.85
C LEU A 85 10.56 8.30 8.44
N THR A 86 9.61 8.73 9.27
CA THR A 86 8.88 9.99 9.07
C THR A 86 9.40 11.10 9.99
N ASN A 87 10.02 10.72 11.10
CA ASN A 87 10.69 11.63 12.03
C ASN A 87 11.75 10.91 12.89
N GLY A 88 12.74 11.65 13.39
CA GLY A 88 13.81 11.15 14.24
C GLY A 88 14.95 10.44 13.50
N THR A 89 15.88 9.87 14.28
CA THR A 89 17.10 9.24 13.76
C THR A 89 17.31 7.85 14.36
N VAL A 90 17.69 6.91 13.49
CA VAL A 90 18.02 5.53 13.85
C VAL A 90 19.48 5.23 13.49
N GLN A 91 20.22 4.66 14.43
CA GLN A 91 21.54 4.11 14.18
C GLN A 91 21.43 2.65 13.73
N THR A 92 22.04 2.31 12.59
CA THR A 92 22.23 0.93 12.15
C THR A 92 23.69 0.53 12.22
N TYR A 93 24.00 -0.69 12.67
CA TYR A 93 25.38 -1.17 12.77
C TYR A 93 25.45 -2.69 12.80
N LYS A 94 26.60 -3.26 12.43
CA LYS A 94 26.90 -4.68 12.67
C LYS A 94 27.62 -4.82 14.01
N THR A 95 27.41 -5.94 14.69
CA THR A 95 28.20 -6.31 15.88
C THR A 95 29.29 -7.29 15.47
N ASN A 96 30.53 -7.05 15.87
CA ASN A 96 31.64 -7.99 15.69
C ASN A 96 31.57 -9.13 16.72
N GLY A 97 32.48 -10.12 16.62
CA GLY A 97 32.52 -11.25 17.56
C GLY A 97 32.84 -10.87 19.01
N LYS A 98 33.28 -9.63 19.27
CA LYS A 98 33.65 -9.10 20.59
C LYS A 98 32.65 -8.06 21.12
N GLY A 99 31.47 -7.91 20.50
CA GLY A 99 30.46 -6.94 20.92
C GLY A 99 30.63 -5.51 20.43
N GLY A 100 31.71 -5.19 19.71
CA GLY A 100 31.96 -3.87 19.14
C GLY A 100 31.10 -3.56 17.91
N LYS A 101 30.72 -2.28 17.75
CA LYS A 101 29.94 -1.78 16.59
C LYS A 101 30.87 -1.57 15.39
N ILE A 102 30.51 -2.10 14.22
CA ILE A 102 31.23 -1.92 12.95
C ILE A 102 30.26 -1.44 11.86
N GLY A 103 30.73 -0.55 11.00
CA GLY A 103 30.00 -0.07 9.83
C GLY A 103 28.72 0.68 10.21
N SER A 104 28.80 1.52 11.25
CA SER A 104 27.65 2.29 11.73
C SER A 104 27.20 3.29 10.66
N LYS A 105 25.89 3.43 10.51
CA LYS A 105 25.23 4.43 9.67
C LYS A 105 24.06 5.01 10.45
N PHE A 106 23.71 6.26 10.17
CA PHE A 106 22.50 6.90 10.68
C PHE A 106 21.49 6.99 9.55
N LEU A 107 20.24 6.68 9.86
CA LEU A 107 19.10 6.83 8.98
C LEU A 107 18.21 7.90 9.59
N GLU A 108 17.77 8.86 8.78
CA GLU A 108 17.00 10.02 9.19
C GLU A 108 15.63 10.04 8.51
N LYS A 109 14.88 11.13 8.71
CA LYS A 109 13.60 11.34 8.06
C LYS A 109 13.69 11.15 6.54
N GLY A 110 12.85 10.25 6.03
CA GLY A 110 12.76 9.92 4.62
C GLY A 110 13.63 8.76 4.19
N ASP A 111 14.45 8.19 5.09
CA ASP A 111 15.16 6.93 4.88
C ASP A 111 14.29 5.74 5.26
N PHE A 112 14.76 4.54 4.91
CA PHE A 112 14.06 3.28 5.16
C PHE A 112 15.03 2.15 5.46
N TYR A 113 14.53 1.08 6.09
CA TYR A 113 15.33 -0.11 6.41
C TYR A 113 14.53 -1.40 6.16
N GLY A 114 15.23 -2.43 5.70
CA GLY A 114 14.71 -3.79 5.50
C GLY A 114 13.96 -4.03 4.20
N SER A 115 13.70 -2.98 3.41
CA SER A 115 12.96 -3.09 2.16
C SER A 115 13.68 -3.95 1.11
N GLU A 116 15.01 -3.92 1.05
CA GLU A 116 15.78 -4.69 0.07
C GLU A 116 15.61 -6.20 0.29
N GLU A 117 15.85 -6.67 1.52
CA GLU A 117 15.76 -8.09 1.84
C GLU A 117 14.32 -8.59 1.79
N LEU A 118 13.36 -7.83 2.33
CA LEU A 118 11.95 -8.24 2.36
C LEU A 118 11.27 -8.23 0.99
N LEU A 119 11.51 -7.21 0.16
CA LEU A 119 10.95 -7.21 -1.20
C LEU A 119 11.54 -8.34 -2.04
N LYS A 120 12.84 -8.62 -1.88
CA LYS A 120 13.48 -9.75 -2.55
C LYS A 120 12.86 -11.08 -2.10
N TRP A 121 12.70 -11.30 -0.80
CA TRP A 121 12.04 -12.48 -0.23
C TRP A 121 10.61 -12.64 -0.76
N ALA A 122 9.77 -11.60 -0.62
CA ALA A 122 8.39 -11.66 -1.04
C ALA A 122 8.24 -11.88 -2.55
N SER A 123 9.11 -11.27 -3.36
CA SER A 123 9.09 -11.41 -4.83
C SER A 123 9.37 -12.82 -5.33
N LYS A 124 9.92 -13.70 -4.49
CA LYS A 124 10.12 -15.12 -4.79
C LYS A 124 8.93 -15.99 -4.37
N PHE A 125 7.91 -15.40 -3.77
CA PHE A 125 6.76 -16.09 -3.18
C PHE A 125 7.16 -17.14 -2.13
N SER A 126 8.25 -16.90 -1.42
CA SER A 126 8.79 -17.76 -0.37
C SER A 126 7.89 -17.79 0.88
N ASP A 127 8.09 -18.79 1.73
CA ASP A 127 7.34 -18.93 2.97
C ASP A 127 7.89 -18.08 4.11
N VAL A 128 7.06 -17.87 5.13
CA VAL A 128 7.42 -17.04 6.30
C VAL A 128 8.59 -17.65 7.07
N GLU A 129 8.77 -18.97 6.95
CA GLU A 129 9.93 -19.69 7.51
C GLU A 129 11.25 -19.27 6.85
N ASP A 130 11.20 -18.86 5.57
CA ASP A 130 12.34 -18.40 4.77
C ASP A 130 12.62 -16.90 4.93
N LEU A 131 11.99 -16.24 5.91
CA LEU A 131 12.23 -14.82 6.15
C LEU A 131 13.72 -14.55 6.33
N PRO A 132 14.24 -13.48 5.69
CA PRO A 132 15.64 -13.16 5.81
C PRO A 132 15.99 -12.80 7.25
N PHE A 133 17.20 -13.13 7.67
CA PHE A 133 17.73 -12.70 8.95
C PHE A 133 18.35 -11.30 8.82
N SER A 134 18.06 -10.41 9.77
CA SER A 134 18.68 -9.09 9.77
C SER A 134 20.18 -9.19 10.00
N SER A 135 20.97 -8.59 9.11
CA SER A 135 22.43 -8.55 9.23
C SER A 135 22.95 -7.44 10.15
N ARG A 136 22.08 -6.48 10.53
CA ARG A 136 22.41 -5.31 11.34
C ARG A 136 21.45 -5.16 12.53
N MET A 137 21.95 -4.45 13.54
CA MET A 137 21.15 -3.85 14.59
C MET A 137 20.53 -2.56 14.07
N VAL A 138 19.30 -2.26 14.50
CA VAL A 138 18.57 -1.03 14.18
C VAL A 138 18.04 -0.46 15.49
N LYS A 139 18.67 0.63 15.96
CA LYS A 139 18.39 1.21 17.28
C LYS A 139 18.12 2.72 17.16
N PRO A 140 16.98 3.22 17.66
CA PRO A 140 16.72 4.65 17.76
C PRO A 140 17.75 5.31 18.68
N ILE A 141 18.25 6.47 18.28
CA ILE A 141 19.08 7.33 19.16
C ILE A 141 18.28 8.49 19.76
N MET A 142 17.00 8.56 19.43
CA MET A 142 16.00 9.48 19.95
C MET A 142 14.63 8.84 19.71
N LYS A 143 13.55 9.52 20.11
CA LYS A 143 12.19 9.11 19.71
C LYS A 143 12.06 9.15 18.18
N VAL A 144 11.54 8.07 17.60
CA VAL A 144 11.37 7.91 16.16
C VAL A 144 9.91 7.68 15.82
N GLU A 145 9.45 8.32 14.75
CA GLU A 145 8.17 8.04 14.10
C GLU A 145 8.45 7.41 12.75
N ALA A 146 7.70 6.35 12.44
CA ALA A 146 7.89 5.61 11.21
C ALA A 146 6.58 5.04 10.70
N LEU A 147 6.60 4.59 9.45
CA LEU A 147 5.61 3.70 8.88
C LEU A 147 6.21 2.30 8.79
N GLU A 148 5.46 1.30 9.23
CA GLU A 148 5.84 -0.11 9.22
C GLU A 148 5.02 -0.87 8.18
N LEU A 149 5.66 -1.72 7.38
CA LEU A 149 5.01 -2.73 6.57
C LEU A 149 5.48 -4.11 7.03
N SER A 150 4.55 -4.92 7.53
CA SER A 150 4.84 -6.29 7.95
C SER A 150 5.13 -7.20 6.76
N ALA A 151 5.88 -8.27 6.98
CA ALA A 151 6.16 -9.29 5.98
C ALA A 151 4.87 -9.98 5.50
N GLU A 152 3.91 -10.20 6.41
CA GLU A 152 2.61 -10.79 6.11
C GLU A 152 1.80 -9.90 5.18
N ASP A 153 1.71 -8.61 5.50
CA ASP A 153 1.02 -7.61 4.67
C ASP A 153 1.67 -7.49 3.30
N LEU A 154 3.00 -7.47 3.25
CA LEU A 154 3.74 -7.46 1.99
C LEU A 154 3.43 -8.70 1.16
N LYS A 155 3.42 -9.90 1.75
CA LYS A 155 3.11 -11.16 1.05
C LYS A 155 1.71 -11.11 0.44
N ILE A 156 0.71 -10.57 1.15
CA ILE A 156 -0.65 -10.39 0.60
C ILE A 156 -0.63 -9.51 -0.65
N VAL A 157 0.09 -8.37 -0.63
CA VAL A 157 0.17 -7.48 -1.79
C VAL A 157 0.90 -8.16 -2.94
N VAL A 158 2.06 -8.76 -2.68
CA VAL A 158 2.87 -9.42 -3.72
C VAL A 158 2.11 -10.56 -4.38
N SER A 159 1.38 -11.38 -3.61
CA SER A 159 0.51 -12.41 -4.17
C SER A 159 -0.65 -11.84 -5.00
N LYS A 160 -1.26 -10.73 -4.55
CA LYS A 160 -2.35 -10.07 -5.29
C LYS A 160 -1.88 -9.51 -6.63
N PHE A 161 -0.64 -9.03 -6.70
CA PHE A 161 -0.05 -8.35 -7.85
C PHE A 161 1.11 -9.15 -8.47
N TRP A 162 1.06 -10.48 -8.37
CA TRP A 162 2.19 -11.38 -8.65
C TRP A 162 2.80 -11.20 -10.05
N TRP A 163 2.00 -10.84 -11.06
CA TRP A 163 2.47 -10.59 -12.42
C TRP A 163 3.48 -9.44 -12.51
N HIS A 164 3.41 -8.42 -11.62
CA HIS A 164 4.42 -7.35 -11.59
C HIS A 164 5.79 -7.85 -11.14
N PHE A 165 5.85 -8.96 -10.40
CA PHE A 165 7.09 -9.54 -9.89
C PHE A 165 7.66 -10.65 -10.78
N THR A 166 6.90 -11.10 -11.78
CA THR A 166 7.28 -12.17 -12.73
C THR A 166 7.43 -11.71 -14.19
N LYS A 167 6.82 -10.58 -14.60
CA LYS A 167 6.72 -10.15 -16.02
C LYS A 167 8.02 -10.19 -16.83
N ASN A 168 9.16 -9.89 -16.22
CA ASN A 168 10.46 -9.80 -16.89
C ASN A 168 11.47 -10.84 -16.37
N LYS A 169 11.00 -11.98 -15.88
CA LYS A 169 11.84 -13.05 -15.32
C LYS A 169 11.53 -14.37 -15.97
N ASP A 170 12.48 -15.30 -15.89
CA ASP A 170 12.20 -16.68 -16.26
C ASP A 170 11.26 -17.30 -15.23
N LEU A 171 10.13 -17.85 -15.68
CA LEU A 171 9.15 -18.49 -14.81
C LEU A 171 9.70 -19.76 -14.13
N THR A 172 10.78 -20.35 -14.67
CA THR A 172 11.48 -21.48 -14.04
C THR A 172 12.20 -21.11 -12.75
N GLU A 173 12.43 -19.82 -12.47
CA GLU A 173 12.98 -19.33 -11.20
C GLU A 173 12.01 -19.49 -10.01
N PHE A 174 10.75 -19.84 -10.28
CA PHE A 174 9.69 -19.91 -9.29
C PHE A 174 9.15 -21.32 -9.09
N ASN A 175 8.57 -21.55 -7.92
CA ASN A 175 7.81 -22.78 -7.68
C ASN A 175 6.56 -22.81 -8.57
N LYS A 176 6.52 -23.77 -9.50
CA LYS A 176 5.41 -23.94 -10.45
C LYS A 176 4.04 -24.04 -9.77
N SER A 177 3.93 -24.82 -8.68
CA SER A 177 2.66 -24.98 -7.95
C SER A 177 2.18 -23.68 -7.32
N VAL A 178 3.09 -22.84 -6.84
CA VAL A 178 2.76 -21.51 -6.32
C VAL A 178 2.23 -20.61 -7.43
N LEU A 179 2.91 -20.57 -8.59
CA LEU A 179 2.44 -19.79 -9.74
C LEU A 179 1.07 -20.23 -10.24
N GLU A 180 0.82 -21.54 -10.35
CA GLU A 180 -0.49 -22.08 -10.74
C GLU A 180 -1.59 -21.64 -9.77
N LYS A 181 -1.34 -21.72 -8.45
CA LYS A 181 -2.30 -21.26 -7.42
C LYS A 181 -2.61 -19.76 -7.56
N LEU A 182 -1.59 -18.93 -7.81
CA LEU A 182 -1.75 -17.49 -8.00
C LEU A 182 -2.56 -17.16 -9.26
N ALA A 183 -2.28 -17.85 -10.36
CA ALA A 183 -3.00 -17.69 -11.63
C ALA A 183 -4.48 -18.07 -11.48
N VAL A 184 -4.77 -19.25 -10.91
CA VAL A 184 -6.14 -19.71 -10.66
C VAL A 184 -6.89 -18.71 -9.76
N SER A 185 -6.29 -18.30 -8.64
CA SER A 185 -6.91 -17.33 -7.73
C SER A 185 -7.22 -15.99 -8.41
N SER A 186 -6.35 -15.53 -9.32
CA SER A 186 -6.55 -14.30 -10.11
C SER A 186 -7.76 -14.42 -11.05
N VAL A 187 -7.84 -15.53 -11.78
CA VAL A 187 -8.95 -15.84 -12.69
C VAL A 187 -10.27 -15.96 -11.93
N GLU A 188 -10.28 -16.72 -10.83
CA GLU A 188 -11.47 -16.86 -9.99
C GLU A 188 -11.95 -15.53 -9.43
N LYS A 189 -11.02 -14.68 -8.95
CA LYS A 189 -11.36 -13.36 -8.42
C LYS A 189 -12.00 -12.50 -9.50
N GLN A 190 -11.50 -12.58 -10.74
CA GLN A 190 -12.09 -11.86 -11.86
C GLN A 190 -13.49 -12.40 -12.21
N PHE A 191 -13.69 -13.71 -12.22
CA PHE A 191 -15.03 -14.29 -12.40
C PHE A 191 -16.01 -13.90 -11.30
N ARG A 192 -15.56 -13.89 -10.03
CA ARG A 192 -16.38 -13.42 -8.89
C ARG A 192 -16.83 -11.97 -9.11
N ARG A 193 -15.93 -11.09 -9.53
CA ARG A 193 -16.25 -9.68 -9.85
C ARG A 193 -17.29 -9.57 -10.97
N ILE A 194 -17.09 -10.27 -12.08
CA ILE A 194 -18.02 -10.26 -13.21
C ILE A 194 -19.43 -10.72 -12.78
N ARG A 195 -19.51 -11.82 -12.01
CA ARG A 195 -20.79 -12.33 -11.48
C ARG A 195 -21.49 -11.32 -10.56
N GLN A 196 -20.75 -10.61 -9.71
CA GLN A 196 -21.31 -9.57 -8.84
C GLN A 196 -21.87 -8.39 -9.64
N VAL A 197 -21.15 -7.94 -10.68
CA VAL A 197 -21.63 -6.88 -11.58
C VAL A 197 -22.90 -7.31 -12.31
N MET A 198 -22.94 -8.55 -12.80
CA MET A 198 -24.14 -9.10 -13.46
C MET A 198 -25.35 -9.15 -12.51
N LYS A 199 -25.18 -9.57 -11.26
CA LYS A 199 -26.25 -9.56 -10.24
C LYS A 199 -26.75 -8.14 -9.96
N LYS A 200 -25.85 -7.20 -9.71
CA LYS A 200 -26.21 -5.79 -9.47
C LYS A 200 -26.93 -5.17 -10.67
N LYS A 201 -26.52 -5.50 -11.89
CA LYS A 201 -27.21 -5.10 -13.14
C LYS A 201 -28.64 -5.66 -13.21
N HIS A 202 -28.84 -6.90 -12.78
CA HIS A 202 -30.16 -7.52 -12.76
C HIS A 202 -31.07 -6.87 -11.70
N GLU A 203 -30.56 -6.62 -10.48
CA GLU A 203 -31.28 -5.94 -9.39
C GLU A 203 -31.70 -4.50 -9.75
N ILE A 204 -30.82 -3.75 -10.41
CA ILE A 204 -31.15 -2.39 -10.90
C ILE A 204 -32.24 -2.45 -11.98
N LYS A 205 -32.19 -3.45 -12.88
CA LYS A 205 -33.19 -3.61 -13.93
C LYS A 205 -34.56 -4.00 -13.36
N SER A 206 -34.61 -4.84 -12.32
CA SER A 206 -35.87 -5.21 -11.66
C SER A 206 -36.47 -4.06 -10.86
N HIS A 207 -35.67 -3.31 -10.09
CA HIS A 207 -36.13 -2.11 -9.40
C HIS A 207 -36.65 -1.03 -10.37
N ASN A 208 -35.94 -0.79 -11.47
CA ASN A 208 -36.40 0.18 -12.48
C ASN A 208 -37.71 -0.24 -13.14
N ASN A 209 -37.93 -1.53 -13.40
CA ASN A 209 -39.18 -2.03 -13.99
C ASN A 209 -40.39 -1.91 -13.04
N LEU A 210 -40.18 -2.12 -11.73
CA LEU A 210 -41.22 -1.94 -10.71
C LEU A 210 -41.65 -0.47 -10.58
N ASP A 211 -40.66 0.43 -10.64
CA ASP A 211 -40.83 1.87 -10.54
C ASP A 211 -41.40 2.55 -11.80
N THR A 212 -41.13 2.02 -12.99
CA THR A 212 -41.67 2.56 -14.27
C THR A 212 -43.15 2.29 -14.43
N ASN A 213 -43.69 1.25 -13.78
CA ASN A 213 -45.11 0.94 -13.81
C ASN A 213 -45.95 1.90 -12.94
N GLN A 214 -45.33 2.84 -12.21
CA GLN A 214 -46.03 3.76 -11.30
C GLN A 214 -45.81 5.27 -11.56
N LEU A 215 -45.05 5.70 -12.58
CA LEU A 215 -44.57 7.10 -12.64
C LEU A 215 -44.62 7.77 -14.02
N GLY A 216 -45.13 9.02 -14.05
CA GLY A 216 -45.37 9.82 -15.25
C GLY A 216 -44.13 10.42 -15.96
N SER A 217 -44.36 10.88 -17.19
CA SER A 217 -43.37 11.19 -18.26
C SER A 217 -42.17 12.08 -17.88
N ARG A 218 -42.34 13.11 -17.02
CA ARG A 218 -41.23 14.00 -16.59
C ARG A 218 -40.21 13.29 -15.68
N SER A 219 -40.66 12.32 -14.87
CA SER A 219 -39.79 11.54 -13.98
C SER A 219 -38.92 10.53 -14.75
N MET A 220 -39.39 10.04 -15.90
CA MET A 220 -38.63 9.12 -16.75
C MET A 220 -37.36 9.74 -17.34
N LYS A 221 -37.35 11.04 -17.65
CA LYS A 221 -36.15 11.75 -18.13
C LYS A 221 -35.06 11.83 -17.06
N LEU A 222 -35.44 12.15 -15.81
CA LEU A 222 -34.51 12.23 -14.69
C LEU A 222 -33.93 10.85 -14.34
N LYS A 223 -34.75 9.79 -14.36
CA LYS A 223 -34.29 8.40 -14.16
C LYS A 223 -33.32 7.91 -15.25
N ARG A 224 -33.52 8.30 -16.52
CA ARG A 224 -32.56 7.97 -17.60
C ARG A 224 -31.20 8.62 -17.38
N VAL A 225 -31.18 9.88 -16.94
CA VAL A 225 -29.94 10.60 -16.64
C VAL A 225 -29.20 9.95 -15.47
N ILE A 226 -29.90 9.61 -14.38
CA ILE A 226 -29.30 8.94 -13.22
C ILE A 226 -28.83 7.53 -13.57
N SER A 227 -29.64 6.73 -14.28
CA SER A 227 -29.22 5.39 -14.73
C SER A 227 -27.96 5.48 -15.61
N LYS A 228 -27.91 6.42 -16.55
CA LYS A 228 -26.72 6.63 -17.40
C LYS A 228 -25.49 7.00 -16.57
N ALA A 229 -25.62 7.97 -15.65
CA ALA A 229 -24.53 8.37 -14.77
C ALA A 229 -24.05 7.24 -13.83
N MET A 230 -24.94 6.32 -13.43
CA MET A 230 -24.56 5.12 -12.66
C MET A 230 -23.86 4.06 -13.50
N TRP A 231 -24.26 3.89 -14.78
CA TRP A 231 -23.56 3.02 -15.72
C TRP A 231 -22.15 3.52 -16.03
N ASP A 232 -21.98 4.84 -16.17
CA ASP A 232 -20.69 5.48 -16.45
C ASP A 232 -19.70 5.43 -15.26
N GLN A 233 -20.16 5.09 -14.05
CA GLN A 233 -19.33 4.92 -12.84
C GLN A 233 -18.85 3.49 -12.59
N LEU A 234 -19.35 2.50 -13.33
CA LEU A 234 -18.84 1.14 -13.24
C LEU A 234 -17.54 1.04 -14.05
N PRO A 235 -16.49 0.38 -13.52
CA PRO A 235 -15.27 0.17 -14.27
C PRO A 235 -15.60 -0.59 -15.55
N SER A 236 -15.25 0.00 -16.70
CA SER A 236 -15.34 -0.67 -17.99
C SER A 236 -14.64 -2.03 -17.88
N PRO A 237 -15.24 -3.12 -18.41
CA PRO A 237 -14.52 -4.37 -18.53
C PRO A 237 -13.30 -4.07 -19.41
N GLY A 238 -12.13 -4.02 -18.77
CA GLY A 238 -10.89 -3.61 -19.42
C GLY A 238 -10.67 -4.44 -20.68
N HIS A 239 -10.34 -3.73 -21.76
CA HIS A 239 -9.86 -4.31 -23.00
C HIS A 239 -8.75 -5.31 -22.68
N SER A 240 -9.01 -6.56 -23.04
CA SER A 240 -8.00 -7.61 -23.18
C SER A 240 -6.88 -7.07 -24.06
N LEU A 241 -5.69 -6.93 -23.48
CA LEU A 241 -4.45 -6.70 -24.21
C LEU A 241 -4.18 -7.92 -25.10
N HIS A 242 -4.36 -7.72 -26.41
CA HIS A 242 -3.59 -8.41 -27.43
C HIS A 242 -2.15 -7.86 -27.41
N GLY A 243 -1.16 -8.74 -27.46
CA GLY A 243 0.25 -8.40 -27.68
C GLY A 243 1.18 -8.94 -26.62
#